data_AF-A0A2Z3GKW3-F1
#
_entry.id   AF-A0A2Z3GKW3-F1
#
_cell.length_a   1.000
_cell.length_b   1.000
_cell.length_c   1.000
_cell.angle_alpha   90.00
_cell.angle_beta   90.00
_cell.angle_gamma   90.00
#
_symmetry.space_group_name_H-M   'P 1'
#
loop_
_entity.id
_entity.type
_entity.pdbx_description
1 polymer ?
#
loop_
_entity_poly.entity_id
_entity_poly.type
_entity_poly.pdbx_seq_one_letter_code
_entity_poly.pdbx_strand_id
1 'polypeptide(L)'
;MRPHLLLLFAFAFGALLSCKHDKDLQPQCYAGTVLGSSCYDGLIINVDAQFPIGKPVGAGFAPKDSTKVTYQNVIGALNSTELARFNTPGQRIYFTCTGDTQGFSNFGPCNHMGIPLPVPHVVLTSFSATPCGPVAP
;
A
#
# COMPACT_ATOMS: atom_id res chain seq x y z
N MET A 1 -32.06 -59.33 -9.29
CA MET A 1 -32.69 -58.10 -9.81
C MET A 1 -31.90 -56.91 -9.26
N ARG A 2 -31.37 -56.06 -10.15
CA ARG A 2 -30.68 -54.76 -9.88
C ARG A 2 -31.64 -53.77 -9.18
N PRO A 3 -31.20 -52.70 -8.46
CA PRO A 3 -30.18 -51.70 -8.92
C PRO A 3 -29.17 -51.26 -7.82
N HIS A 4 -27.90 -51.01 -8.14
CA HIS A 4 -27.31 -49.74 -8.60
C HIS A 4 -27.66 -48.51 -7.75
N LEU A 5 -26.83 -48.20 -6.75
CA LEU A 5 -26.79 -46.88 -6.12
C LEU A 5 -25.36 -46.33 -6.12
N LEU A 6 -25.25 -45.15 -6.72
CA LEU A 6 -24.08 -44.30 -6.90
C LEU A 6 -23.33 -43.99 -5.60
N LEU A 7 -21.99 -43.90 -5.66
CA LEU A 7 -21.18 -42.98 -4.85
C LEU A 7 -19.82 -42.74 -5.52
N LEU A 8 -19.87 -41.99 -6.63
CA LEU A 8 -18.75 -41.25 -7.19
C LEU A 8 -18.74 -39.88 -6.51
N PHE A 9 -17.91 -39.65 -5.49
CA PHE A 9 -17.45 -38.30 -5.08
C PHE A 9 -16.34 -38.46 -4.03
N ALA A 10 -15.10 -38.61 -4.49
CA ALA A 10 -13.91 -38.35 -3.68
C ALA A 10 -12.93 -37.55 -4.54
N PHE A 11 -13.39 -36.38 -4.98
CA PHE A 11 -12.57 -35.38 -5.64
C PHE A 11 -11.99 -34.45 -4.58
N ALA A 12 -10.68 -34.21 -4.68
CA ALA A 12 -9.95 -33.10 -4.09
C ALA A 12 -9.84 -33.07 -2.55
N PHE A 13 -9.02 -33.98 -1.99
CA PHE A 13 -8.28 -33.61 -0.79
C PHE A 13 -7.23 -32.57 -1.19
N GLY A 14 -7.49 -31.34 -0.76
CA GLY A 14 -6.78 -30.14 -1.14
C GLY A 14 -5.28 -30.24 -0.92
N ALA A 15 -4.55 -29.83 -1.95
CA ALA A 15 -3.23 -29.26 -1.80
C ALA A 15 -3.31 -28.14 -0.74
N LEU A 16 -2.95 -28.45 0.50
CA LEU A 16 -2.54 -27.45 1.46
C LEU A 16 -1.25 -26.84 0.93
N LEU A 17 -1.44 -25.80 0.12
CA LEU A 17 -0.41 -24.88 -0.31
C LEU A 17 0.33 -24.40 0.94
N SER A 18 1.52 -24.98 1.12
CA SER A 18 2.69 -24.38 1.73
C SER A 18 2.48 -22.92 2.15
N CYS A 19 2.20 -22.67 3.44
CA CYS A 19 2.44 -21.36 4.03
C CYS A 19 3.94 -21.11 4.01
N LYS A 20 4.45 -20.60 2.89
CA LYS A 20 5.80 -20.06 2.82
C LYS A 20 5.81 -18.84 3.74
N HIS A 21 6.61 -18.91 4.79
CA HIS A 21 6.87 -17.78 5.66
C HIS A 21 7.61 -16.74 4.80
N ASP A 22 6.90 -15.68 4.39
CA ASP A 22 7.37 -14.61 3.50
C ASP A 22 8.46 -13.73 4.15
N LYS A 23 9.57 -14.35 4.58
CA LYS A 23 10.75 -13.63 5.08
C LYS A 23 11.91 -13.56 4.07
N ASP A 24 11.76 -14.17 2.89
CA ASP A 24 12.78 -14.16 1.82
C ASP A 24 12.27 -13.58 0.49
N LEU A 25 11.25 -12.71 0.52
CA LEU A 25 10.92 -11.90 -0.65
C LEU A 25 11.86 -10.69 -0.65
N GLN A 26 12.67 -10.56 -1.71
CA GLN A 26 13.32 -9.30 -2.12
C GLN A 26 12.40 -8.11 -1.79
N PRO A 27 12.94 -6.94 -1.38
CA PRO A 27 12.10 -5.84 -0.92
C PRO A 27 11.04 -5.55 -1.96
N GLN A 28 9.79 -5.83 -1.60
CA GLN A 28 8.68 -5.84 -2.54
C GLN A 28 8.56 -4.44 -3.12
N CYS A 29 8.74 -4.32 -4.44
CA CYS A 29 8.58 -3.05 -5.12
C CYS A 29 7.09 -2.75 -5.23
N TYR A 30 6.63 -1.84 -4.39
CA TYR A 30 5.30 -1.30 -4.43
C TYR A 30 5.21 -0.21 -5.50
N ALA A 31 4.01 -0.03 -6.03
CA ALA A 31 3.68 1.06 -6.93
C ALA A 31 2.37 1.70 -6.49
N GLY A 32 2.28 3.01 -6.64
CA GLY A 32 1.10 3.75 -6.23
C GLY A 32 1.02 5.13 -6.85
N THR A 33 -0.10 5.79 -6.58
CA THR A 33 -0.37 7.16 -7.04
C THR A 33 -0.44 8.07 -5.83
N VAL A 34 0.28 9.19 -5.90
CA VAL A 34 0.28 10.21 -4.86
C VAL A 34 -1.07 10.92 -4.86
N LEU A 35 -1.69 11.00 -3.69
CA LEU A 35 -2.91 11.76 -3.47
C LEU A 35 -2.62 13.19 -3.00
N GLY A 36 -1.47 13.38 -2.35
CA GLY A 36 -1.00 14.65 -1.82
C GLY A 36 -0.07 14.40 -0.64
N SER A 37 0.10 15.41 0.20
CA SER A 37 0.84 15.29 1.45
C SER A 37 0.10 15.97 2.60
N SER A 38 0.17 15.39 3.79
CA SER A 38 -0.27 16.03 5.03
C SER A 38 0.90 16.14 6.01
N CYS A 39 0.78 17.06 6.97
CA CYS A 39 1.76 17.20 8.03
C CYS A 39 1.76 16.01 9.00
N TYR A 40 0.68 15.23 9.07
CA TYR A 40 0.59 14.10 9.99
C TYR A 40 0.99 12.77 9.35
N ASP A 41 0.71 12.61 8.06
CA ASP A 41 0.86 11.33 7.35
C ASP A 41 2.04 11.36 6.38
N GLY A 42 2.63 12.53 6.17
CA GLY A 42 3.64 12.75 5.14
C GLY A 42 3.02 12.65 3.76
N LEU A 43 3.64 11.89 2.86
CA LEU A 43 3.12 11.63 1.52
C LEU A 43 1.96 10.61 1.61
N ILE A 44 0.79 10.97 1.09
CA ILE A 44 -0.38 10.10 1.06
C ILE A 44 -0.40 9.39 -0.28
N ILE A 45 -0.38 8.05 -0.26
CA ILE A 45 -0.25 7.23 -1.45
C ILE A 45 -1.42 6.25 -1.52
N ASN A 46 -2.13 6.23 -2.65
CA ASN A 46 -3.03 5.12 -2.99
C ASN A 46 -2.21 4.07 -3.72
N VAL A 47 -1.92 2.97 -3.04
CA VAL A 47 -1.12 1.85 -3.54
C VAL A 47 -1.96 1.02 -4.51
N ASP A 48 -1.33 0.47 -5.54
CA ASP A 48 -2.00 -0.40 -6.49
C ASP A 48 -2.71 -1.56 -5.80
N ALA A 49 -3.87 -1.96 -6.36
CA ALA A 49 -4.70 -3.02 -5.80
C ALA A 49 -4.00 -4.38 -5.66
N GLN A 50 -2.94 -4.63 -6.45
CA GLN A 50 -2.12 -5.84 -6.35
C GLN A 50 -1.28 -5.91 -5.05
N PHE A 51 -1.15 -4.80 -4.33
CA PHE A 51 -0.39 -4.70 -3.08
C PHE A 51 -1.25 -4.15 -1.94
N PRO A 52 -2.07 -4.97 -1.25
CA PRO A 52 -3.08 -4.52 -0.30
C PRO A 52 -2.48 -4.20 1.09
N ILE A 53 -1.52 -3.26 1.13
CA ILE A 53 -0.82 -2.86 2.37
C ILE A 53 -1.45 -1.65 3.07
N GLY A 54 -2.45 -1.01 2.44
CA GLY A 54 -3.13 0.18 2.94
C GLY A 54 -4.52 -0.10 3.52
N LYS A 55 -5.28 0.99 3.73
CA LYS A 55 -6.68 0.93 4.17
C LYS A 55 -7.58 1.83 3.32
N PRO A 56 -8.90 1.56 3.27
CA PRO A 56 -9.84 2.45 2.62
C PRO A 56 -9.98 3.80 3.33
N VAL A 57 -10.13 4.88 2.54
CA VAL A 57 -10.37 6.24 3.02
C VAL A 57 -11.50 6.87 2.22
N GLY A 58 -12.59 7.24 2.90
CA GLY A 58 -13.82 7.80 2.30
C GLY A 58 -13.88 9.33 2.19
N ALA A 59 -12.77 10.03 2.43
CA ALA A 59 -12.71 11.50 2.50
C ALA A 59 -11.71 12.11 1.51
N GLY A 60 -11.33 11.39 0.46
CA GLY A 60 -10.38 11.86 -0.54
C GLY A 60 -11.02 12.70 -1.65
N PHE A 61 -10.18 13.44 -2.36
CA PHE A 61 -10.51 14.09 -3.63
C PHE A 61 -9.73 13.44 -4.77
N ALA A 62 -10.30 13.40 -5.97
CA ALA A 62 -9.58 13.01 -7.18
C ALA A 62 -8.34 13.92 -7.36
N PRO A 63 -7.20 13.39 -7.82
CA PRO A 63 -6.02 14.23 -8.00
C PRO A 63 -6.29 15.32 -9.03
N LYS A 64 -5.98 16.58 -8.68
CA LYS A 64 -6.21 17.77 -9.51
C LYS A 64 -7.70 18.09 -9.80
N ASP A 65 -8.61 17.52 -9.01
CA ASP A 65 -10.05 17.74 -9.12
C ASP A 65 -10.69 17.84 -7.71
N SER A 66 -11.83 18.50 -7.63
CA SER A 66 -12.66 18.64 -6.42
C SER A 66 -13.72 17.55 -6.26
N THR A 67 -13.77 16.57 -7.17
CA THR A 67 -14.65 15.41 -7.06
C THR A 67 -14.23 14.52 -5.89
N LYS A 68 -15.19 14.19 -5.00
CA LYS A 68 -14.96 13.26 -3.90
C LYS A 68 -14.75 11.84 -4.42
N VAL A 69 -13.71 11.18 -3.91
CA VAL A 69 -13.36 9.80 -4.28
C VAL A 69 -13.05 9.00 -3.02
N THR A 70 -13.52 7.75 -3.01
CA THR A 70 -13.09 6.77 -2.01
C THR A 70 -11.90 6.00 -2.56
N TYR A 71 -10.80 6.01 -1.82
CA TYR A 71 -9.61 5.22 -2.11
C TYR A 71 -9.63 3.96 -1.26
N GLN A 72 -9.17 2.83 -1.80
CA GLN A 72 -9.30 1.53 -1.14
C GLN A 72 -8.01 1.07 -0.46
N ASN A 73 -6.87 1.64 -0.83
CA ASN A 73 -5.56 1.10 -0.46
C ASN A 73 -4.57 2.23 -0.15
N VAL A 74 -4.91 3.04 0.86
CA VAL A 74 -4.16 4.24 1.22
C VAL A 74 -3.15 3.95 2.33
N ILE A 75 -1.96 4.51 2.19
CA ILE A 75 -0.91 4.56 3.23
C ILE A 75 -0.42 6.00 3.42
N GLY A 76 0.14 6.27 4.60
CA GLY A 76 1.01 7.42 4.85
C GLY A 76 2.47 7.02 4.74
N ALA A 77 3.26 7.80 4.02
CA ALA A 77 4.70 7.61 3.89
C ALA A 77 5.43 8.80 4.51
N LEU A 78 6.30 8.52 5.50
CA LEU A 78 6.99 9.58 6.24
C LEU A 78 7.77 10.51 5.30
N ASN A 79 7.48 11.81 5.40
CA ASN A 79 7.96 12.82 4.46
C ASN A 79 9.36 13.31 4.85
N SER A 80 10.40 12.71 4.24
CA SER A 80 11.74 13.31 4.23
C SER A 80 11.81 14.46 3.21
N THR A 81 12.78 15.38 3.36
CA THR A 81 13.00 16.46 2.37
C THR A 81 13.18 15.94 0.95
N GLU A 82 13.74 14.74 0.80
CA GLU A 82 13.88 14.07 -0.50
C GLU A 82 12.56 13.49 -1.02
N LEU A 83 11.69 12.97 -0.14
CA LEU A 83 10.38 12.46 -0.52
C LEU A 83 9.43 13.59 -0.92
N ALA A 84 9.63 14.80 -0.40
CA ALA A 84 8.82 15.97 -0.72
C ALA A 84 8.77 16.30 -2.23
N ARG A 85 9.77 15.87 -3.02
CA ARG A 85 9.76 16.01 -4.50
C ARG A 85 8.67 15.18 -5.20
N PHE A 86 8.06 14.24 -4.50
CA PHE A 86 6.96 13.40 -4.97
C PHE A 86 5.58 13.91 -4.52
N ASN A 87 5.47 15.11 -3.95
CA ASN A 87 4.22 15.63 -3.37
C ASN A 87 3.15 16.05 -4.39
N THR A 88 3.34 15.79 -5.69
CA THR A 88 2.39 16.20 -6.72
C THR A 88 1.23 15.21 -6.82
N PRO A 89 -0.03 15.63 -6.56
CA PRO A 89 -1.19 14.74 -6.73
C PRO A 89 -1.28 14.18 -8.16
N GLY A 90 -1.52 12.88 -8.26
CA GLY A 90 -1.60 12.12 -9.50
C GLY A 90 -0.24 11.60 -10.00
N GLN A 91 0.87 11.97 -9.36
CA GLN A 91 2.18 11.46 -9.69
C GLN A 91 2.29 9.97 -9.36
N ARG A 92 2.96 9.23 -10.24
CA ARG A 92 3.31 7.83 -10.02
C ARG A 92 4.58 7.73 -9.18
N ILE A 93 4.56 6.83 -8.21
CA ILE A 93 5.72 6.51 -7.37
C ILE A 93 5.89 5.00 -7.26
N TYR A 94 7.14 4.56 -7.33
CA TYR A 94 7.57 3.18 -7.08
C TYR A 94 8.47 3.20 -5.87
N PHE A 95 8.28 2.27 -4.95
CA PHE A 95 8.97 2.33 -3.66
C PHE A 95 9.14 0.96 -3.02
N THR A 96 10.12 0.88 -2.13
CA THR A 96 10.20 -0.16 -1.11
C THR A 96 9.95 0.49 0.24
N CYS A 97 9.41 -0.26 1.20
CA CYS A 97 9.11 0.30 2.50
C CYS A 97 9.24 -0.71 3.62
N THR A 98 9.36 -0.18 4.83
CA THR A 98 9.24 -0.91 6.09
C THR A 98 8.10 -0.31 6.91
N GLY A 99 7.50 -1.11 7.79
CA GLY A 99 6.51 -0.59 8.73
C GLY A 99 7.13 0.45 9.66
N ASP A 100 6.37 1.49 9.99
CA ASP A 100 6.82 2.46 10.98
C ASP A 100 6.88 1.81 12.37
N THR A 101 8.09 1.65 12.90
CA THR A 101 8.35 1.06 14.23
C THR A 101 8.56 2.11 15.32
N GLN A 102 8.76 3.38 14.95
CA GLN A 102 8.98 4.46 15.92
C GLN A 102 7.66 5.14 16.32
N GLY A 103 6.56 4.75 15.67
CA GLY A 103 5.31 5.49 15.71
C GLY A 103 5.49 6.85 15.03
N PHE A 104 4.37 7.52 14.74
CA PHE A 104 4.24 8.84 14.11
C PHE A 104 4.98 10.03 14.79
N SER A 105 6.17 9.84 15.33
CA SER A 105 6.77 10.68 16.36
C SER A 105 7.71 11.76 15.82
N ASN A 106 7.87 11.90 14.49
CA ASN A 106 8.85 12.81 13.89
C ASN A 106 8.31 13.78 12.84
N PHE A 107 7.06 14.21 12.95
CA PHE A 107 6.63 15.41 12.27
C PHE A 107 6.92 16.62 13.16
N GLY A 108 7.72 17.56 12.67
CA GLY A 108 7.96 18.86 13.32
C GLY A 108 6.65 19.59 13.64
N PRO A 109 6.69 20.77 14.30
CA PRO A 109 5.49 21.46 14.76
C PRO A 109 4.48 21.64 13.62
N CYS A 110 3.36 20.89 13.71
CA CYS A 110 2.24 21.00 12.78
C CYS A 110 1.26 22.02 13.35
N ASN A 111 1.11 23.15 12.66
CA ASN A 111 0.20 24.22 13.07
C ASN A 111 -1.21 24.06 12.47
N HIS A 112 -1.48 22.94 11.77
CA HIS A 112 -2.76 22.69 11.11
C HIS A 112 -3.64 21.83 12.01
N MET A 113 -4.88 22.25 12.29
CA MET A 113 -5.86 21.53 13.14
C MET A 113 -6.43 20.26 12.48
N GLY A 114 -5.60 19.47 11.80
CA GLY A 114 -5.99 18.20 11.19
C GLY A 114 -5.89 17.03 12.19
N ILE A 115 -6.60 15.94 11.89
CA ILE A 115 -6.42 14.65 12.58
C ILE A 115 -5.66 13.73 11.60
N PRO A 116 -4.66 12.96 12.06
CA PRO A 116 -4.00 11.94 11.23
C PRO A 116 -5.01 10.98 10.60
N LEU A 117 -4.74 10.53 9.38
CA LEU A 117 -5.58 9.52 8.75
C LEU A 117 -5.39 8.17 9.48
N PRO A 118 -6.46 7.40 9.74
CA PRO A 118 -6.37 6.06 10.34
C PRO A 118 -5.90 4.99 9.33
N VAL A 119 -4.83 5.30 8.60
CA VAL A 119 -4.20 4.43 7.60
C VAL A 119 -2.90 3.83 8.15
N PRO A 120 -2.31 2.82 7.49
CA PRO A 120 -0.97 2.35 7.83
C PRO A 120 0.11 3.36 7.46
N HIS A 121 1.13 3.47 8.31
CA HIS A 121 2.28 4.36 8.09
C HIS A 121 3.54 3.56 7.85
N VAL A 122 4.29 3.99 6.85
CA VAL A 122 5.49 3.30 6.41
C VAL A 122 6.65 4.27 6.26
N VAL A 123 7.86 3.72 6.37
CA VAL A 123 9.09 4.42 6.03
C VAL A 123 9.55 3.92 4.67
N LEU A 124 9.63 4.81 3.69
CA LEU A 124 10.15 4.44 2.37
C LEU A 124 11.66 4.24 2.45
N THR A 125 12.13 3.05 2.08
CA THR A 125 13.56 2.70 2.05
C THR A 125 14.19 2.99 0.70
N SER A 126 13.40 3.00 -0.37
CA SER A 126 13.77 3.51 -1.69
C SER A 126 12.53 4.02 -2.41
N PHE A 127 12.70 5.01 -3.30
CA PHE A 127 11.59 5.55 -4.07
C PHE A 127 12.05 6.20 -5.39
N SER A 128 11.25 6.06 -6.44
CA SER A 128 11.53 6.61 -7.78
C SER A 128 10.25 6.91 -8.56
N ALA A 129 10.37 7.76 -9.58
CA ALA A 129 9.34 7.96 -10.60
C ALA A 129 9.38 6.86 -11.68
N THR A 130 10.47 6.10 -11.74
CA THR A 130 10.65 4.96 -12.65
C THR A 130 10.29 3.65 -11.95
N PRO A 131 9.73 2.67 -12.67
CA PRO A 131 9.53 1.32 -12.14
C PRO A 131 10.82 0.75 -11.55
N CYS A 132 10.69 -0.10 -10.52
CA CYS A 132 11.84 -0.88 -10.09
C CYS A 132 12.33 -1.73 -11.27
N GLY A 133 13.64 -1.74 -11.48
CA GLY A 133 14.24 -2.61 -12.50
C GLY A 133 13.98 -4.08 -12.16
N PRO A 134 14.08 -4.98 -13.15
CA PRO A 134 14.14 -6.41 -12.86
C PRO A 134 15.28 -6.65 -11.87
N VAL A 135 15.00 -7.37 -10.80
CA VAL A 135 16.07 -7.78 -9.89
C VAL A 135 16.98 -8.71 -10.69
N ALA A 136 18.25 -8.32 -10.83
CA ALA A 136 19.24 -9.15 -11.50
C ALA A 136 19.27 -10.53 -10.79
N PRO A 137 19.31 -11.64 -11.56
CA PRO A 137 19.32 -12.98 -11.00
C PRO A 137 20.55 -13.26 -10.14
#